data_AF-A0A949B4W8-F1
#
_entry.id   AF-A0A949B4W8-F1
#
_cell.length_a   1.000
_cell.length_b   1.000
_cell.length_c   1.000
_cell.angle_alpha   90.00
_cell.angle_beta   90.00
_cell.angle_gamma   90.00
#
_symmetry.space_group_name_H-M   'P 1'
#
loop_
_entity.id
_entity.type
_entity.pdbx_description
1 polymer ?
#
loop_
_entity_poly.entity_id
_entity_poly.type
_entity_poly.pdbx_seq_one_letter_code
_entity_poly.pdbx_strand_id
1 'polypeptide(L)'
;MADEGFKRKLTAILSADVAGYSRLMGEDEIATIGTLKKYREIMGKLINQFRGRVVDSPGDNMLAEFGSVVDGIECAVKIQEELRTRNAELPENRKMQFRIGINVGDVIEDEGRIYGNGINVAARIEGLAERGGICVSRSVYDQAKSGINIDYESIGKHRLKNINEEVEVYRVLFEDSTAELSLVNGKRIESGKLDTPSPVRQSIAVLPFVNMSSNPELEYLSDGLIDNIITSLSRTSGMEVIAQNSAFAYKGKSVNIQQVGSELGVQYVMEGSIQKSGDRLRI
;
A
#
# COMPACT_ATOMS: atom_id res chain seq x y z
N MET A 1 -7.19 -8.30 40.89
CA MET A 1 -7.40 -8.64 39.48
C MET A 1 -6.10 -8.27 38.78
N ALA A 2 -5.39 -9.26 38.22
CA ALA A 2 -4.07 -9.06 37.66
C ALA A 2 -4.16 -8.18 36.41
N ASP A 3 -3.32 -7.15 36.35
CA ASP A 3 -3.11 -6.28 35.20
C ASP A 3 -2.43 -7.13 34.11
N GLU A 4 -3.19 -7.67 33.17
CA GLU A 4 -2.62 -8.38 32.01
C GLU A 4 -1.69 -7.39 31.29
N GLY A 5 -0.41 -7.75 31.18
CA GLY A 5 0.76 -6.88 30.95
C GLY A 5 0.86 -6.12 29.61
N PHE A 6 -0.26 -5.63 29.09
CA PHE A 6 -0.35 -4.82 27.88
C PHE A 6 0.10 -3.38 28.16
N LYS A 7 1.17 -2.94 27.49
CA LYS A 7 1.66 -1.57 27.63
C LYS A 7 1.07 -0.68 26.55
N ARG A 8 0.16 0.23 26.94
CA ARG A 8 -0.32 1.29 26.05
C ARG A 8 0.69 2.41 25.92
N LYS A 9 0.92 2.89 24.70
CA LYS A 9 1.75 4.07 24.42
C LYS A 9 1.28 4.79 23.16
N LEU A 10 1.56 6.08 23.11
CA LEU A 10 1.46 6.89 21.89
C LEU A 10 2.79 6.81 21.15
N THR A 11 2.77 6.49 19.85
CA THR A 11 4.00 6.37 19.04
C THR A 11 3.75 6.85 17.62
N ALA A 12 4.82 7.28 16.94
CA ALA A 12 4.80 7.48 15.50
C ALA A 12 4.99 6.12 14.79
N ILE A 13 4.14 5.83 13.81
CA ILE A 13 4.08 4.57 13.10
C ILE A 13 4.38 4.84 11.64
N LEU A 14 5.39 4.16 11.10
CA LEU A 14 5.79 4.20 9.70
C LEU A 14 5.38 2.88 9.04
N SER A 15 4.56 2.96 8.00
CA SER A 15 4.22 1.84 7.12
C SER A 15 4.85 2.09 5.76
N ALA A 16 5.52 1.07 5.21
CA ALA A 16 6.14 1.14 3.89
C ALA A 16 5.78 -0.10 3.06
N ASP A 17 5.41 0.10 1.79
CA ASP A 17 5.02 -0.96 0.86
C ASP A 17 5.64 -0.74 -0.53
N VAL A 18 5.83 -1.82 -1.29
CA VAL A 18 6.40 -1.76 -2.64
C VAL A 18 5.32 -1.42 -3.67
N ALA A 19 5.50 -0.33 -4.40
CA ALA A 19 4.60 0.01 -5.50
C ALA A 19 4.73 -0.96 -6.68
N GLY A 20 3.66 -1.71 -6.96
CA GLY A 20 3.61 -2.63 -8.10
C GLY A 20 4.40 -3.93 -7.87
N TYR A 21 4.49 -4.39 -6.62
CA TYR A 21 5.21 -5.61 -6.25
C TYR A 21 4.82 -6.84 -7.09
N SER A 22 3.53 -7.06 -7.32
CA SER A 22 3.03 -8.20 -8.12
C SER A 22 3.58 -8.21 -9.55
N ARG A 23 3.75 -7.03 -10.17
CA ARG A 23 4.38 -6.91 -11.49
C ARG A 23 5.84 -7.32 -11.45
N LEU A 24 6.60 -6.84 -10.47
CA LEU A 24 8.02 -7.16 -10.30
C LEU A 24 8.24 -8.67 -10.07
N MET A 25 7.35 -9.29 -9.28
CA MET A 25 7.35 -10.75 -9.07
C MET A 25 7.07 -11.50 -10.38
N GLY A 26 6.04 -11.10 -11.13
CA GLY A 26 5.70 -11.75 -12.40
C GLY A 26 6.77 -11.62 -13.49
N GLU A 27 7.59 -10.57 -13.47
CA GLU A 27 8.70 -10.39 -14.43
C GLU A 27 9.94 -11.21 -14.06
N ASP A 28 10.38 -11.16 -12.79
CA ASP A 28 11.52 -11.94 -12.29
C ASP A 28 11.47 -12.02 -10.75
N GLU A 29 11.03 -13.17 -10.23
CA GLU A 29 10.86 -13.42 -8.80
C GLU A 29 12.18 -13.37 -8.03
N ILE A 30 13.24 -13.99 -8.56
CA ILE A 30 14.53 -14.13 -7.86
C ILE A 30 15.18 -12.76 -7.70
N ALA A 31 15.22 -11.97 -8.77
CA ALA A 31 15.76 -10.62 -8.71
C ALA A 31 14.90 -9.71 -7.81
N THR A 32 13.58 -9.92 -7.76
CA THR A 32 12.67 -9.11 -6.93
C THR A 32 12.88 -9.38 -5.46
N ILE A 33 12.92 -10.66 -5.07
CA ILE A 33 13.23 -11.06 -3.70
C ILE A 33 14.63 -10.57 -3.30
N GLY A 34 15.62 -10.65 -4.20
CA GLY A 34 16.97 -10.16 -3.95
C GLY A 34 17.02 -8.65 -3.72
N THR A 35 16.28 -7.87 -4.51
CA THR A 35 16.18 -6.40 -4.35
C THR A 35 15.44 -6.04 -3.07
N LEU A 36 14.32 -6.70 -2.79
CA LEU A 36 13.52 -6.49 -1.57
C LEU A 36 14.36 -6.74 -0.32
N LYS A 37 15.13 -7.84 -0.27
CA LYS A 37 16.02 -8.14 0.86
C LYS A 37 17.04 -7.03 1.10
N LYS A 38 17.71 -6.56 0.04
CA LYS A 38 18.68 -5.44 0.13
C LYS A 38 18.03 -4.17 0.66
N TYR A 39 16.85 -3.82 0.13
CA TYR A 39 16.16 -2.59 0.54
C TYR A 39 15.65 -2.69 1.97
N ARG A 40 15.19 -3.86 2.41
CA ARG A 40 14.84 -4.12 3.81
C ARG A 40 16.03 -3.96 4.77
N GLU A 41 17.20 -4.46 4.40
CA GLU A 41 18.40 -4.28 5.22
C GLU A 41 18.79 -2.80 5.35
N ILE A 42 18.68 -2.04 4.25
CA ILE A 42 18.95 -0.60 4.24
C ILE A 42 17.94 0.14 5.12
N MET A 43 16.64 -0.09 4.90
CA MET A 43 15.58 0.53 5.70
C MET A 43 15.72 0.18 7.17
N GLY A 44 15.98 -1.08 7.52
CA GLY A 44 16.19 -1.52 8.89
C GLY A 44 17.38 -0.82 9.56
N LYS A 45 18.48 -0.58 8.84
CA LYS A 45 19.62 0.19 9.37
C LYS A 45 19.25 1.65 9.61
N LEU A 46 18.57 2.29 8.67
CA LEU A 46 18.13 3.68 8.79
C LEU A 46 17.14 3.84 9.95
N ILE A 47 16.15 2.96 10.06
CA ILE A 47 15.18 2.94 11.16
C ILE A 47 15.90 2.91 12.50
N ASN A 48 16.88 2.01 12.69
CA ASN A 48 17.67 1.95 13.91
C ASN A 48 18.53 3.22 14.14
N GLN A 49 19.13 3.78 13.09
CA GLN A 49 19.93 5.00 13.16
C GLN A 49 19.11 6.20 13.66
N PHE A 50 17.85 6.29 13.23
CA PHE A 50 16.87 7.27 13.69
C PHE A 50 16.09 6.79 14.92
N ARG A 51 16.66 5.88 15.74
CA ARG A 51 16.11 5.42 17.03
C ARG A 51 14.70 4.81 16.94
N GLY A 52 14.31 4.38 15.75
CA GLY A 52 13.10 3.60 15.51
C GLY A 52 13.35 2.11 15.69
N ARG A 53 12.24 1.36 15.70
CA ARG A 53 12.25 -0.11 15.80
C ARG A 53 11.38 -0.70 14.70
N VAL A 54 11.92 -1.65 13.95
CA VAL A 54 11.12 -2.48 13.03
C VAL A 54 10.25 -3.41 13.88
N VAL A 55 8.94 -3.30 13.74
CA VAL A 55 7.96 -4.11 14.47
C VAL A 55 7.63 -5.37 13.68
N ASP A 56 7.36 -5.21 12.39
CA ASP A 56 6.97 -6.31 11.52
C ASP A 56 7.41 -6.03 10.07
N SER A 57 7.50 -7.07 9.25
CA SER A 57 7.82 -6.96 7.81
C SER A 57 7.19 -8.10 6.99
N PRO A 58 5.84 -8.22 6.98
CA PRO A 58 5.17 -9.27 6.25
C PRO A 58 5.17 -9.00 4.74
N GLY A 59 5.43 -10.02 3.92
CA GLY A 59 5.33 -9.90 2.45
C GLY A 59 6.38 -8.95 1.86
N ASP A 60 5.93 -7.84 1.28
CA ASP A 60 6.67 -6.68 0.77
C ASP A 60 6.56 -5.44 1.67
N ASN A 61 5.70 -5.49 2.68
CA ASN A 61 5.49 -4.43 3.65
C ASN A 61 6.59 -4.38 4.72
N MET A 62 6.76 -3.21 5.32
CA MET A 62 7.60 -2.97 6.49
C MET A 62 6.90 -1.99 7.44
N LEU A 63 6.78 -2.39 8.70
CA LEU A 63 6.17 -1.60 9.78
C LEU A 63 7.24 -1.26 10.81
N ALA A 64 7.35 0.03 11.14
CA ALA A 64 8.25 0.52 12.16
C ALA A 64 7.56 1.51 13.10
N GLU A 65 8.09 1.64 14.31
CA GLU A 65 7.66 2.64 15.27
C GLU A 65 8.82 3.54 15.69
N PHE A 66 8.47 4.78 16.07
CA PHE A 66 9.39 5.79 16.57
C PHE A 66 8.79 6.46 17.80
N GLY A 67 9.64 6.73 18.79
CA GLY A 67 9.27 7.54 19.96
C GLY A 67 9.17 9.05 19.63
N SER A 68 9.67 9.47 18.48
CA SER A 68 9.71 10.85 18.01
C SER A 68 9.13 10.92 16.60
N VAL A 69 8.20 11.86 16.38
CA VAL A 69 7.62 12.12 15.05
C VAL A 69 8.67 12.64 14.09
N VAL A 70 9.55 13.52 14.57
CA VAL A 70 10.63 14.12 13.79
C VAL A 70 11.55 13.02 13.27
N ASP A 71 11.98 12.11 14.14
CA ASP A 71 12.86 10.98 13.78
C ASP A 71 12.20 10.10 12.72
N GLY A 72 10.88 9.86 12.83
CA GLY A 72 10.11 9.09 11.85
C GLY A 72 10.07 9.74 10.45
N ILE A 73 9.88 11.06 10.38
CA ILE A 73 9.85 11.79 9.10
C ILE A 73 11.25 11.87 8.49
N GLU A 74 12.27 12.24 9.27
CA GLU A 74 13.66 12.31 8.78
C GLU A 74 14.13 10.94 8.29
N CYS A 75 13.78 9.87 9.02
CA CYS A 75 14.06 8.50 8.59
C CYS A 75 13.36 8.18 7.26
N ALA A 76 12.09 8.53 7.09
CA ALA A 76 11.36 8.27 5.86
C ALA A 76 11.96 9.00 4.65
N VAL A 77 12.35 10.27 4.82
CA VAL A 77 13.05 11.05 3.79
C VAL A 77 14.38 10.39 3.45
N LYS A 78 15.17 10.00 4.45
CA LYS A 78 16.46 9.34 4.22
C LYS A 78 16.31 7.99 3.52
N ILE A 79 15.27 7.23 3.85
CA ILE A 79 14.92 5.99 3.15
C ILE A 79 14.64 6.29 1.68
N GLN A 80 13.76 7.25 1.37
CA GLN A 80 13.43 7.55 -0.02
C GLN A 80 14.64 8.05 -0.83
N GLU A 81 15.52 8.87 -0.24
CA GLU A 81 16.77 9.30 -0.88
C GLU A 81 17.71 8.13 -1.21
N GLU A 82 17.95 7.24 -0.24
CA GLU A 82 18.84 6.09 -0.44
C GLU A 82 18.25 5.12 -1.46
N LEU A 83 16.95 4.80 -1.36
CA LEU A 83 16.29 3.91 -2.30
C LEU A 83 16.23 4.52 -3.71
N ARG A 84 16.09 5.84 -3.84
CA ARG A 84 16.18 6.54 -5.13
C ARG A 84 17.56 6.37 -5.76
N THR A 85 18.62 6.54 -4.97
CA THR A 85 20.00 6.35 -5.42
C THR A 85 20.23 4.92 -5.92
N ARG A 86 19.77 3.92 -5.17
CA ARG A 86 19.88 2.51 -5.59
C ARG A 86 19.04 2.18 -6.82
N ASN A 87 17.84 2.73 -6.91
CA ASN A 87 16.95 2.52 -8.06
C ASN A 87 17.52 3.16 -9.33
N ALA A 88 18.35 4.19 -9.25
CA ALA A 88 19.00 4.78 -10.41
C ALA A 88 19.98 3.81 -11.11
N GLU A 89 20.50 2.82 -10.38
CA GLU A 89 21.38 1.77 -10.92
C GLU A 89 20.62 0.61 -11.57
N LEU A 90 19.28 0.58 -11.42
CA LEU A 90 18.42 -0.49 -11.93
C LEU A 90 17.70 -0.06 -13.22
N PRO A 91 17.44 -1.01 -14.15
CA PRO A 91 16.62 -0.71 -15.31
C PRO A 91 15.18 -0.36 -14.89
N GLU A 92 14.49 0.44 -15.71
CA GLU A 92 13.20 1.06 -15.37
C GLU A 92 12.15 0.05 -14.89
N ASN A 93 12.06 -1.11 -15.55
CA ASN A 93 11.11 -2.15 -15.20
C ASN A 93 11.43 -2.86 -13.86
N ARG A 94 12.67 -2.71 -13.36
CA ARG A 94 13.17 -3.31 -12.12
C ARG A 94 13.26 -2.34 -10.95
N LYS A 95 13.02 -1.04 -11.16
CA LYS A 95 12.99 -0.06 -10.07
C LYS A 95 11.93 -0.45 -9.05
N MET A 96 12.35 -0.54 -7.79
CA MET A 96 11.51 -0.91 -6.65
C MET A 96 11.26 0.35 -5.81
N GLN A 97 10.18 1.04 -6.10
CA GLN A 97 9.81 2.27 -5.39
C GLN A 97 8.89 1.94 -4.23
N PHE A 98 9.29 2.37 -3.03
CA PHE A 98 8.45 2.25 -1.84
C PHE A 98 7.52 3.45 -1.71
N ARG A 99 6.30 3.20 -1.25
CA ARG A 99 5.40 4.22 -0.70
C ARG A 99 5.54 4.21 0.81
N ILE A 100 5.47 5.38 1.45
CA ILE A 100 5.58 5.48 2.91
C ILE A 100 4.41 6.30 3.46
N GLY A 101 3.81 5.79 4.52
CA GLY A 101 2.77 6.45 5.31
C GLY A 101 3.17 6.59 6.77
N ILE A 102 3.01 7.77 7.35
CA ILE A 102 3.31 8.02 8.77
C ILE A 102 2.07 8.52 9.50
N ASN A 103 1.79 7.94 10.66
CA ASN A 103 0.74 8.39 11.56
C ASN A 103 1.20 8.36 13.03
N VAL A 104 0.69 9.28 13.85
CA VAL A 104 0.76 9.16 15.31
C VAL A 104 -0.53 8.52 15.82
N GLY A 105 -0.41 7.48 16.64
CA GLY A 105 -1.57 6.84 17.23
C GLY A 105 -1.26 6.04 18.48
N ASP A 106 -2.31 5.78 19.26
CA ASP A 106 -2.24 4.90 20.41
C ASP A 106 -2.10 3.45 19.95
N VAL A 107 -1.14 2.75 20.54
CA VAL A 107 -0.88 1.34 20.32
C VAL A 107 -0.76 0.59 21.65
N ILE A 108 -1.11 -0.69 21.60
CA ILE A 108 -0.88 -1.66 22.65
C ILE A 108 0.34 -2.48 22.23
N GLU A 109 1.36 -2.48 23.06
CA GLU A 109 2.54 -3.34 22.89
C GLU A 109 2.38 -4.64 23.67
N ASP A 110 2.63 -5.75 22.99
CA ASP A 110 2.62 -7.10 23.54
C ASP A 110 3.69 -7.95 22.86
N GLU A 111 4.58 -8.56 23.65
CA GLU A 111 5.72 -9.39 23.18
C GLU A 111 6.54 -8.78 22.01
N GLY A 112 6.69 -7.45 21.99
CA GLY A 112 7.45 -6.73 20.94
C GLY A 112 6.67 -6.47 19.65
N ARG A 113 5.41 -6.92 19.57
CA ARG A 113 4.45 -6.53 18.53
C ARG A 113 3.62 -5.34 19.01
N ILE A 114 3.12 -4.56 18.07
CA ILE A 114 2.16 -3.48 18.35
C ILE A 114 0.82 -3.75 17.69
N TYR A 115 -0.24 -3.36 18.38
CA TYR A 115 -1.63 -3.49 17.93
C TYR A 115 -2.34 -2.16 18.13
N GLY A 116 -3.19 -1.79 17.18
CA GLY A 116 -4.02 -0.61 17.34
C GLY A 116 -4.48 -0.03 16.01
N ASN A 117 -5.50 0.83 16.09
CA ASN A 117 -6.02 1.52 14.92
C ASN A 117 -4.99 2.43 14.26
N GLY A 118 -4.02 2.96 15.04
CA GLY A 118 -2.94 3.80 14.50
C GLY A 118 -2.13 3.12 13.40
N ILE A 119 -1.97 1.79 13.45
CA ILE A 119 -1.27 1.00 12.43
C ILE A 119 -2.06 0.97 11.13
N ASN A 120 -3.36 0.74 11.24
CA ASN A 120 -4.27 0.74 10.10
C ASN A 120 -4.31 2.12 9.44
N VAL A 121 -4.33 3.20 10.23
CA VAL A 121 -4.25 4.57 9.69
C VAL A 121 -2.95 4.76 8.90
N ALA A 122 -1.79 4.39 9.46
CA ALA A 122 -0.50 4.53 8.79
C ALA A 122 -0.44 3.76 7.45
N ALA A 123 -0.90 2.51 7.43
CA ALA A 123 -0.96 1.70 6.21
C ALA A 123 -1.92 2.29 5.16
N ARG A 124 -3.00 2.94 5.58
CA ARG A 124 -3.93 3.60 4.65
C ARG A 124 -3.35 4.89 4.08
N ILE A 125 -2.61 5.64 4.89
CA ILE A 125 -1.89 6.83 4.44
C ILE A 125 -0.77 6.44 3.46
N GLU A 126 -0.09 5.33 3.69
CA GLU A 126 0.89 4.76 2.75
C GLU A 126 0.27 4.51 1.38
N GLY A 127 -0.93 3.91 1.32
CA GLY A 127 -1.64 3.67 0.08
C GLY A 127 -2.06 4.93 -0.70
N LEU A 128 -2.02 6.12 -0.07
CA LEU A 128 -2.27 7.40 -0.72
C LEU A 128 -0.99 8.04 -1.27
N ALA A 129 0.19 7.56 -0.89
CA ALA A 129 1.45 8.11 -1.35
C ALA A 129 1.70 7.75 -2.83
N GLU A 130 2.34 8.66 -3.56
CA GLU A 130 2.86 8.36 -4.89
C GLU A 130 4.07 7.41 -4.79
N ARG A 131 4.47 6.80 -5.91
CA ARG A 131 5.65 5.91 -5.92
C ARG A 131 6.90 6.68 -5.50
N GLY A 132 7.59 6.22 -4.46
CA GLY A 132 8.74 6.95 -3.91
C GLY A 132 8.35 8.17 -3.06
N GLY A 133 7.06 8.35 -2.79
CA GLY A 133 6.51 9.45 -2.00
C GLY A 133 6.34 9.09 -0.51
N ILE A 134 6.07 10.13 0.27
CA ILE A 134 5.78 10.02 1.70
C ILE A 134 4.50 10.81 1.97
N CYS A 135 3.53 10.18 2.62
CA CYS A 135 2.35 10.83 3.14
C CYS A 135 2.29 10.73 4.66
N VAL A 136 1.76 11.76 5.30
CA VAL A 136 1.64 11.85 6.75
C VAL A 136 0.26 12.32 7.17
N SER A 137 -0.21 11.88 8.34
CA SER A 137 -1.45 12.39 8.91
C SER A 137 -1.29 13.83 9.39
N ARG A 138 -2.41 14.54 9.56
CA ARG A 138 -2.43 15.86 10.18
C ARG A 138 -1.73 15.91 11.54
N SER A 139 -1.89 14.89 12.37
CA SER A 139 -1.26 14.86 13.69
C SER A 139 0.27 14.82 13.61
N VAL A 140 0.82 14.12 12.61
CA VAL A 140 2.25 14.12 12.29
C VAL A 140 2.69 15.50 11.81
N TYR A 141 1.96 16.07 10.84
CA TYR A 141 2.24 17.41 10.30
C TYR A 141 2.24 18.48 11.41
N ASP A 142 1.21 18.49 12.27
CA ASP A 142 1.07 19.50 13.33
C ASP A 142 2.21 19.43 14.35
N GLN A 143 2.78 18.24 14.60
CA GLN A 143 3.93 18.05 15.50
C GLN A 143 5.27 18.35 14.84
N ALA A 144 5.38 18.21 13.51
CA ALA A 144 6.65 18.34 12.80
C ALA A 144 6.86 19.72 12.15
N LYS A 145 5.80 20.45 11.77
CA LYS A 145 5.86 21.71 11.00
C LYS A 145 6.75 22.81 11.61
N SER A 146 7.00 22.76 12.92
CA SER A 146 7.87 23.71 13.62
C SER A 146 9.27 23.16 13.94
N GLY A 147 9.48 21.86 13.73
CA GLY A 147 10.68 21.13 14.17
C GLY A 147 11.67 20.80 13.06
N ILE A 148 11.25 20.82 11.79
CA ILE A 148 12.09 20.42 10.64
C ILE A 148 11.88 21.33 9.42
N ASN A 149 12.94 21.55 8.65
CA ASN A 149 12.91 22.33 7.41
C ASN A 149 12.48 21.42 6.23
N ILE A 150 11.24 20.96 6.28
CA ILE A 150 10.64 20.10 5.26
C ILE A 150 9.31 20.72 4.85
N ASP A 151 9.07 20.78 3.55
CA ASP A 151 7.84 21.33 3.00
C ASP A 151 6.73 20.26 2.95
N TYR A 152 5.48 20.70 3.05
CA TYR A 152 4.31 19.82 3.04
C TYR A 152 3.24 20.38 2.12
N GLU A 153 2.52 19.47 1.48
CA GLU A 153 1.35 19.81 0.66
C GLU A 153 0.13 19.02 1.15
N SER A 154 -0.97 19.71 1.44
CA SER A 154 -2.22 19.04 1.80
C SER A 154 -2.80 18.33 0.58
N ILE A 155 -3.06 17.02 0.71
CA ILE A 155 -3.79 16.23 -0.28
C ILE A 155 -5.26 16.03 0.14
N GLY A 156 -5.73 16.84 1.09
CA GLY A 156 -7.11 16.88 1.54
C GLY A 156 -7.49 15.84 2.59
N LYS A 157 -8.79 15.73 2.83
CA LYS A 157 -9.40 14.81 3.79
C LYS A 157 -9.78 13.50 3.12
N HIS A 158 -9.43 12.40 3.76
CA HIS A 158 -9.66 11.05 3.28
C HIS A 158 -10.46 10.26 4.31
N ARG A 159 -11.53 9.61 3.87
CA ARG A 159 -12.30 8.71 4.73
C ARG A 159 -11.65 7.33 4.71
N LEU A 160 -11.02 6.97 5.82
CA LEU A 160 -10.31 5.69 5.93
C LEU A 160 -11.25 4.62 6.48
N LYS A 161 -11.19 3.40 5.93
CA LYS A 161 -12.02 2.27 6.36
C LYS A 161 -11.81 2.00 7.86
N ASN A 162 -12.91 1.85 8.61
CA ASN A 162 -12.94 1.60 10.06
C ASN A 162 -12.44 2.75 10.96
N ILE A 163 -12.37 3.98 10.43
CA ILE A 163 -12.10 5.18 11.22
C ILE A 163 -13.32 6.10 11.07
N ASN A 164 -13.89 6.51 12.21
CA ASN A 164 -15.13 7.29 12.22
C ASN A 164 -14.96 8.71 11.67
N GLU A 165 -13.73 9.22 11.67
CA GLU A 165 -13.39 10.58 11.28
C GLU A 165 -12.56 10.61 9.99
N GLU A 166 -12.74 11.66 9.20
CA GLU A 166 -11.89 11.91 8.04
C GLU A 166 -10.48 12.29 8.49
N VAL A 167 -9.48 11.64 7.92
CA VAL A 167 -8.07 11.93 8.20
C VAL A 167 -7.57 12.89 7.12
N GLU A 168 -7.14 14.07 7.53
CA GLU A 168 -6.44 14.99 6.64
C GLU A 168 -5.00 14.54 6.46
N VAL A 169 -4.56 14.45 5.21
CA VAL A 169 -3.27 13.87 4.82
C VAL A 169 -2.43 14.90 4.09
N TYR A 170 -1.13 14.88 4.37
CA TYR A 170 -0.14 15.77 3.78
C TYR A 170 0.92 14.94 3.06
N ARG A 171 1.27 15.34 1.84
CA ARG A 171 2.46 14.86 1.14
C ARG A 171 3.67 15.60 1.68
N VAL A 172 4.75 14.88 1.94
CA VAL A 172 6.05 15.46 2.30
C VAL A 172 6.79 15.80 1.01
N LEU A 173 7.23 17.04 0.90
CA LEU A 173 8.03 17.54 -0.22
C LEU A 173 9.49 17.57 0.23
N PHE A 174 10.31 16.75 -0.41
CA PHE A 174 11.75 16.65 -0.18
C PHE A 174 12.41 16.57 -1.55
N GLU A 175 13.54 17.26 -1.74
CA GLU A 175 14.10 17.61 -3.06
C GLU A 175 13.83 16.54 -4.12
N ASP A 176 12.90 16.92 -5.00
CA ASP A 176 12.60 16.24 -6.24
C ASP A 176 13.80 16.41 -7.17
N SER A 177 14.67 15.41 -7.26
CA SER A 177 15.46 15.19 -8.49
C SER A 177 14.58 14.65 -9.63
N THR A 178 13.33 15.10 -9.71
CA THR A 178 12.44 15.02 -10.88
C THR A 178 12.17 16.43 -11.42
N ALA A 179 13.15 17.32 -11.32
CA ALA A 179 13.29 18.47 -12.21
C ALA A 179 13.86 18.05 -13.58
N GLU A 180 13.33 16.98 -14.19
CA GLU A 180 13.46 16.71 -15.62
C GLU A 180 12.06 16.49 -16.17
N LEU A 181 11.37 17.59 -16.42
CA LEU A 181 10.47 17.87 -17.55
C LEU A 181 9.52 19.01 -17.17
N SER A 182 10.03 20.25 -17.18
CA SER A 182 9.30 21.45 -17.63
C SER A 182 10.21 22.69 -17.51
N LEU A 183 11.34 22.69 -18.22
CA LEU A 183 11.99 23.92 -18.65
C LEU A 183 11.84 24.01 -20.16
N VAL A 184 10.71 24.54 -20.61
CA VAL A 184 10.61 25.18 -21.92
C VAL A 184 10.06 26.59 -21.72
N ASN A 185 10.93 27.57 -21.93
CA ASN A 185 10.66 29.00 -22.12
C ASN A 185 10.17 29.86 -20.94
N GLY A 186 10.84 29.80 -19.79
CA GLY A 186 11.12 31.01 -18.98
C GLY A 186 9.93 31.86 -18.52
N LYS A 187 8.72 31.32 -18.42
CA LYS A 187 7.57 31.97 -17.81
C LYS A 187 6.93 31.05 -16.78
N ARG A 188 6.86 31.54 -15.54
CA ARG A 188 5.99 31.02 -14.49
C ARG A 188 4.57 30.94 -15.04
N ILE A 189 4.02 29.73 -15.15
CA ILE A 189 2.58 29.54 -15.24
C ILE A 189 2.12 29.24 -13.81
N GLU A 190 1.33 30.15 -13.26
CA GLU A 190 0.51 29.88 -12.09
C GLU A 190 -0.47 28.76 -12.48
N SER A 191 -0.32 27.58 -11.87
CA SER A 191 -1.23 26.45 -12.11
C SER A 191 -2.58 26.75 -11.47
N GLY A 192 -3.43 27.43 -12.25
CA GLY A 192 -4.87 27.47 -12.02
C GLY A 192 -5.48 26.07 -12.13
N LYS A 193 -6.48 25.83 -11.28
CA LYS A 193 -7.47 24.74 -11.37
C LYS A 193 -7.68 24.26 -12.81
N LEU A 194 -7.41 22.98 -13.05
CA LEU A 194 -7.93 22.25 -14.20
C LEU A 194 -8.88 21.17 -13.69
N ASP A 195 -10.16 21.53 -13.64
CA ASP A 195 -11.26 20.58 -13.72
C ASP A 195 -11.21 19.92 -15.11
N THR A 196 -10.63 18.72 -15.20
CA THR A 196 -10.90 17.81 -16.32
C THR A 196 -11.39 16.49 -15.75
N PRO A 197 -12.59 16.00 -16.15
CA PRO A 197 -13.05 14.68 -15.74
C PRO A 197 -12.09 13.63 -16.33
N SER A 198 -11.38 12.92 -15.45
CA SER A 198 -10.58 11.77 -15.83
C SER A 198 -11.48 10.74 -16.53
N PRO A 199 -11.09 10.16 -17.68
CA PRO A 199 -11.94 9.20 -18.38
C PRO A 199 -12.21 8.01 -17.45
N VAL A 200 -13.49 7.69 -17.28
CA VAL A 200 -13.94 6.61 -16.40
C VAL A 200 -13.36 5.29 -16.92
N ARG A 201 -12.24 4.85 -16.34
CA ARG A 201 -11.60 3.57 -16.68
C ARG A 201 -12.54 2.44 -16.28
N GLN A 202 -12.76 1.48 -17.17
CA GLN A 202 -13.63 0.33 -16.87
C GLN A 202 -12.92 -0.53 -15.83
N SER A 203 -13.47 -0.67 -14.63
CA SER A 203 -12.84 -1.42 -13.54
C SER A 203 -13.62 -2.69 -13.21
N ILE A 204 -12.92 -3.82 -13.02
CA ILE A 204 -13.52 -5.14 -12.75
C ILE A 204 -12.84 -5.85 -11.57
N ALA A 205 -13.63 -6.42 -10.66
CA ALA A 205 -13.14 -7.35 -9.64
C ALA A 205 -13.56 -8.79 -9.98
N VAL A 206 -12.66 -9.76 -9.80
CA VAL A 206 -12.98 -11.18 -9.92
C VAL A 206 -13.01 -11.78 -8.52
N LEU A 207 -14.18 -12.28 -8.10
CA LEU A 207 -14.36 -12.87 -6.79
C LEU A 207 -13.90 -14.32 -6.73
N PRO A 208 -13.60 -14.84 -5.52
CA PRO A 208 -13.29 -16.25 -5.34
C PRO A 208 -14.39 -17.15 -5.89
N PHE A 209 -14.03 -18.02 -6.83
CA PHE A 209 -14.93 -19.01 -7.38
C PHE A 209 -15.28 -20.05 -6.31
N VAL A 210 -16.57 -20.39 -6.22
CA VAL A 210 -17.04 -21.34 -5.21
C VAL A 210 -16.82 -22.77 -5.70
N ASN A 211 -16.05 -23.57 -4.97
CA ASN A 211 -15.94 -25.01 -5.22
C ASN A 211 -17.23 -25.72 -4.77
N MET A 212 -18.05 -26.18 -5.72
CA MET A 212 -19.27 -26.96 -5.47
C MET A 212 -19.04 -28.47 -5.58
N SER A 213 -17.78 -28.92 -5.60
CA SER A 213 -17.40 -30.32 -5.61
C SER A 213 -17.23 -30.84 -4.18
N SER A 214 -17.46 -32.12 -3.95
CA SER A 214 -17.28 -32.76 -2.63
C SER A 214 -15.82 -33.03 -2.25
N ASN A 215 -14.85 -32.69 -3.12
CA ASN A 215 -13.42 -32.83 -2.84
C ASN A 215 -12.77 -31.46 -2.52
N PRO A 216 -12.35 -31.22 -1.26
CA PRO A 216 -11.65 -30.00 -0.84
C PRO A 216 -10.28 -29.82 -1.50
N GLU A 217 -9.65 -30.90 -1.97
CA GLU A 217 -8.38 -30.79 -2.69
C GLU A 217 -8.54 -30.03 -4.01
N LEU A 218 -9.75 -29.79 -4.53
CA LEU A 218 -9.95 -29.01 -5.76
C LEU A 218 -9.92 -27.49 -5.55
N GLU A 219 -9.75 -27.02 -4.32
CA GLU A 219 -9.70 -25.59 -3.99
C GLU A 219 -8.54 -24.86 -4.72
N TYR A 220 -7.40 -25.55 -4.91
CA TYR A 220 -6.26 -24.99 -5.67
C TYR A 220 -6.63 -24.71 -7.13
N LEU A 221 -7.59 -25.46 -7.69
CA LEU A 221 -7.99 -25.37 -9.08
C LEU A 221 -8.90 -24.15 -9.31
N SER A 222 -9.75 -23.82 -8.32
CA SER A 222 -10.47 -22.54 -8.27
C SER A 222 -9.52 -21.36 -8.14
N ASP A 223 -8.56 -21.43 -7.22
CA ASP A 223 -7.60 -20.33 -7.01
C ASP A 223 -6.77 -20.08 -8.28
N GLY A 224 -6.28 -21.15 -8.93
CA GLY A 224 -5.53 -21.04 -10.19
C GLY A 224 -6.34 -20.59 -11.41
N LEU A 225 -7.65 -20.87 -11.46
CA LEU A 225 -8.52 -20.36 -12.53
C LEU A 225 -8.81 -18.87 -12.38
N ILE A 226 -9.04 -18.41 -11.14
CA ILE A 226 -9.19 -16.98 -10.84
C ILE A 226 -7.94 -16.22 -11.26
N ASP A 227 -6.75 -16.74 -10.94
CA ASP A 227 -5.48 -16.13 -11.34
C ASP A 227 -5.35 -16.01 -12.85
N ASN A 228 -5.74 -17.04 -13.60
CA ASN A 228 -5.74 -17.01 -15.06
C ASN A 228 -6.74 -16.00 -15.63
N ILE A 229 -7.93 -15.88 -15.03
CA ILE A 229 -8.95 -14.91 -15.45
C ILE A 229 -8.47 -13.48 -15.16
N ILE A 230 -7.96 -13.21 -13.95
CA ILE A 230 -7.38 -11.91 -13.58
C ILE A 230 -6.25 -11.54 -14.54
N THR A 231 -5.35 -12.50 -14.83
CA THR A 231 -4.22 -12.30 -15.74
C THR A 231 -4.68 -12.04 -17.18
N SER A 232 -5.77 -12.67 -17.63
CA SER A 232 -6.31 -12.48 -18.98
C SER A 232 -7.03 -11.13 -19.10
N LEU A 233 -7.85 -10.76 -18.11
CA LEU A 233 -8.54 -9.47 -18.05
C LEU A 233 -7.54 -8.31 -17.93
N SER A 234 -6.46 -8.48 -17.16
CA SER A 234 -5.42 -7.45 -16.96
C SER A 234 -4.64 -7.13 -18.23
N ARG A 235 -4.68 -8.00 -19.25
CA ARG A 235 -4.07 -7.78 -20.56
C ARG A 235 -4.97 -6.99 -21.52
N THR A 236 -6.21 -6.71 -21.14
CA THR A 236 -7.16 -5.94 -21.96
C THR A 236 -6.94 -4.44 -21.75
N SER A 237 -6.58 -3.72 -22.81
CA SER A 237 -6.34 -2.28 -22.76
C SER A 237 -7.59 -1.50 -22.34
N GLY A 238 -7.47 -0.64 -21.32
CA GLY A 238 -8.56 0.20 -20.83
C GLY A 238 -9.38 -0.39 -19.68
N MET A 239 -9.01 -1.58 -19.18
CA MET A 239 -9.67 -2.24 -18.06
C MET A 239 -8.76 -2.32 -16.83
N GLU A 240 -9.24 -1.85 -15.68
CA GLU A 240 -8.53 -1.88 -14.39
C GLU A 240 -9.02 -3.07 -13.57
N VAL A 241 -8.17 -4.08 -13.38
CA VAL A 241 -8.53 -5.32 -12.69
C VAL A 241 -8.05 -5.26 -11.24
N ILE A 242 -8.97 -5.44 -10.29
CA ILE A 242 -8.64 -5.51 -8.87
C ILE A 242 -8.02 -6.88 -8.55
N ALA A 243 -6.89 -6.85 -7.86
CA ALA A 243 -6.13 -8.03 -7.49
C ALA A 243 -6.91 -8.96 -6.55
N GLN A 244 -6.66 -10.26 -6.70
CA GLN A 244 -7.32 -11.36 -5.97
C GLN A 244 -7.34 -11.15 -4.45
N ASN A 245 -6.31 -10.55 -3.86
CA ASN A 245 -6.18 -10.31 -2.41
C ASN A 245 -7.24 -9.37 -1.83
N SER A 246 -7.72 -8.41 -2.63
CA SER A 246 -8.83 -7.55 -2.23
C SER A 246 -10.18 -8.30 -2.27
N ALA A 247 -10.30 -9.29 -3.15
CA ALA A 247 -11.50 -10.12 -3.31
C ALA A 247 -11.53 -11.36 -2.39
N PHE A 248 -10.38 -11.81 -1.88
CA PHE A 248 -10.26 -12.94 -0.95
C PHE A 248 -11.07 -12.76 0.35
N ALA A 249 -11.30 -11.51 0.76
CA ALA A 249 -12.15 -11.18 1.92
C ALA A 249 -13.61 -11.67 1.77
N TYR A 250 -14.02 -12.02 0.55
CA TYR A 250 -15.35 -12.53 0.21
C TYR A 250 -15.40 -14.05 0.01
N LYS A 251 -14.27 -14.77 0.14
CA LYS A 251 -14.22 -16.24 0.00
C LYS A 251 -15.12 -16.90 1.06
N GLY A 252 -16.01 -17.79 0.61
CA GLY A 252 -16.93 -18.54 1.47
C GLY A 252 -18.08 -17.71 2.08
N LYS A 253 -18.29 -16.46 1.65
CA LYS A 253 -19.39 -15.61 2.11
C LYS A 253 -20.46 -15.50 1.03
N SER A 254 -21.73 -15.49 1.44
CA SER A 254 -22.81 -15.04 0.56
C SER A 254 -22.73 -13.52 0.45
N VAL A 255 -22.44 -13.00 -0.73
CA VAL A 255 -22.11 -11.60 -0.95
C VAL A 255 -23.10 -10.92 -1.88
N ASN A 256 -23.43 -9.67 -1.59
CA ASN A 256 -24.18 -8.81 -2.50
C ASN A 256 -23.21 -8.16 -3.50
N ILE A 257 -23.35 -8.48 -4.78
CA ILE A 257 -22.43 -8.05 -5.84
C ILE A 257 -22.38 -6.53 -6.00
N GLN A 258 -23.50 -5.81 -5.82
CA GLN A 258 -23.52 -4.35 -5.90
C GLN A 258 -22.75 -3.71 -4.75
N GLN A 259 -22.84 -4.30 -3.56
CA GLN A 259 -22.08 -3.87 -2.40
C GLN A 259 -20.57 -4.14 -2.60
N VAL A 260 -20.20 -5.30 -3.14
CA VAL A 260 -18.80 -5.63 -3.44
C VAL A 260 -18.22 -4.69 -4.49
N GLY A 261 -18.98 -4.35 -5.53
CA GLY A 261 -18.56 -3.38 -6.54
C GLY A 261 -18.27 -2.01 -5.92
N SER A 262 -19.13 -1.58 -5.01
CA SER A 262 -18.95 -0.33 -4.27
C SER A 262 -17.77 -0.37 -3.28
N GLU A 263 -17.58 -1.49 -2.58
CA GLU A 263 -16.48 -1.71 -1.62
C GLU A 263 -15.10 -1.81 -2.28
N LEU A 264 -15.05 -2.35 -3.50
CA LEU A 264 -13.83 -2.50 -4.29
C LEU A 264 -13.61 -1.34 -5.27
N GLY A 265 -14.55 -0.41 -5.38
CA GLY A 265 -14.47 0.74 -6.30
C GLY A 265 -14.48 0.31 -7.78
N VAL A 266 -15.12 -0.81 -8.08
CA VAL A 266 -15.18 -1.37 -9.44
C VAL A 266 -16.53 -1.19 -10.08
N GLN A 267 -16.54 -0.96 -11.39
CA GLN A 267 -17.77 -0.90 -12.17
C GLN A 267 -18.40 -2.28 -12.41
N TYR A 268 -17.57 -3.32 -12.52
CA TYR A 268 -18.00 -4.67 -12.81
C TYR A 268 -17.46 -5.64 -11.75
N VAL A 269 -18.23 -6.66 -11.43
CA VAL A 269 -17.82 -7.73 -10.53
C VAL A 269 -18.16 -9.06 -11.19
N MET A 270 -17.19 -9.97 -11.24
CA MET A 270 -17.32 -11.31 -11.79
C MET A 270 -17.31 -12.33 -10.67
N GLU A 271 -18.33 -13.20 -10.65
CA GLU A 271 -18.41 -14.37 -9.77
C GLU A 271 -18.54 -15.65 -10.60
N GLY A 272 -18.20 -16.79 -10.00
CA GLY A 272 -18.27 -18.09 -10.67
C GLY A 272 -18.21 -19.25 -9.69
N SER A 273 -18.48 -20.46 -10.17
CA SER A 273 -18.35 -21.68 -9.38
C SER A 273 -17.75 -22.79 -10.20
N ILE A 274 -17.10 -23.74 -9.52
CA ILE A 274 -16.47 -24.88 -10.17
C ILE A 274 -17.06 -26.16 -9.62
N GLN A 275 -17.46 -27.05 -10.51
CA GLN A 275 -17.95 -28.38 -10.14
C GLN A 275 -17.29 -29.46 -10.99
N LYS A 276 -16.63 -30.41 -10.33
CA LYS A 276 -16.06 -31.60 -10.96
C LYS A 276 -17.00 -32.79 -10.79
N SER A 277 -17.36 -33.45 -11.89
CA SER A 277 -18.13 -34.70 -11.89
C SER A 277 -17.41 -35.74 -12.76
N GLY A 278 -16.80 -36.73 -12.12
CA GLY A 278 -15.90 -37.68 -12.78
C GLY A 278 -14.73 -36.96 -13.46
N ASP A 279 -14.56 -37.17 -14.77
CA ASP A 279 -13.50 -36.56 -15.58
C ASP A 279 -13.90 -35.21 -16.22
N ARG A 280 -15.08 -34.66 -15.88
CA ARG A 280 -15.57 -33.40 -16.46
C ARG A 280 -15.56 -32.28 -15.41
N LEU A 281 -15.08 -31.11 -15.84
CA LEU A 281 -15.10 -29.87 -15.07
C LEU A 281 -16.15 -28.92 -15.67
N ARG A 282 -17.03 -28.38 -14.83
CA ARG A 282 -17.96 -27.29 -15.16
C ARG A 282 -17.48 -26.02 -14.45
N ILE A 283 -17.43 -24.94 -15.21
CA ILE A 283 -17.10 -23.57 -14.78
C ILE A 283 -18.29 -22.68 -15.16
#